data_AF-A0A1V6GEA8-F1
#
_entry.id   AF-A0A1V6GEA8-F1
#
_cell.length_a   1.000
_cell.length_b   1.000
_cell.length_c   1.000
_cell.angle_alpha   90.00
_cell.angle_beta   90.00
_cell.angle_gamma   90.00
#
_symmetry.space_group_name_H-M   'P 1'
#
loop_
_entity.id
_entity.type
_entity.pdbx_description
1 polymer ?
#
loop_
_entity_poly.entity_id
_entity_poly.type
_entity_poly.pdbx_seq_one_letter_code
_entity_poly.pdbx_strand_id
1 'polypeptide(L)'
;MVHLAHQMAVASENIRADMVESSQFAPLVQRYSVGGVPKTVINQGAASFEGALPAPQAVLELLKAVKPAVYEEMDAQMREAAGERFARPASIDETYDTIIVGAGPAALSAAVYACRKNMNVCLVAEAPGGQITNTADIENWLGVPGMSGREMAALFRAHAERYPLAEQLGAKVTSVTAEEDLFTVHAASGRDYRSRSVIYCAGTEYRTLGVPGEDRFLGRGIAFCATCDAPLFRDRNVAVIGGGNSAFTAARDLLGHARQIHVVNILKDFQADEVLMEEVTRARNVTLHGGMRVVEFLGVEKLSGVRLVSVEGSDRLDLNVEGVFLEIGLVPNSAPVKDLVRLNRDGEVVTGRDQSTSVPGFFAAGDVTDEREKQIVVAAGAGAKAALAAYHYLLDQKLLVAG
;
A
#
# COMPACT_ATOMS: atom_id res chain seq x y z
N MET A 1 -20.10 -17.70 20.23
CA MET A 1 -18.72 -18.14 20.03
C MET A 1 -18.37 -19.47 20.69
N VAL A 2 -18.43 -19.60 22.03
CA VAL A 2 -18.03 -20.85 22.72
C VAL A 2 -18.68 -22.11 22.11
N HIS A 3 -20.00 -22.09 21.93
CA HIS A 3 -20.71 -23.23 21.36
C HIS A 3 -20.26 -23.56 19.92
N LEU A 4 -20.15 -22.55 19.06
CA LEU A 4 -19.68 -22.71 17.68
C LEU A 4 -18.26 -23.29 17.64
N ALA A 5 -17.33 -22.74 18.44
CA ALA A 5 -15.94 -23.19 18.47
C ALA A 5 -15.84 -24.66 18.91
N HIS A 6 -16.60 -25.07 19.92
CA HIS A 6 -16.67 -26.47 20.33
C HIS A 6 -17.32 -27.36 19.27
N GLN A 7 -18.39 -26.92 18.60
CA GLN A 7 -19.00 -27.66 17.49
C GLN A 7 -18.00 -27.88 16.35
N MET A 8 -17.22 -26.86 16.00
CA MET A 8 -16.17 -26.95 14.97
C MET A 8 -15.05 -27.91 15.39
N ALA A 9 -14.62 -27.88 16.66
CA ALA A 9 -13.63 -28.80 17.20
C ALA A 9 -14.11 -30.26 17.24
N VAL A 10 -15.40 -30.49 17.51
CA VAL A 10 -16.00 -31.83 17.40
C VAL A 10 -16.08 -32.29 15.95
N ALA A 11 -16.39 -31.38 15.02
CA ALA A 11 -16.54 -31.71 13.61
C ALA A 11 -15.22 -31.93 12.87
N SER A 12 -14.08 -31.49 13.41
CA SER A 12 -12.78 -31.60 12.75
C SER A 12 -11.64 -31.77 13.75
N GLU A 13 -10.85 -32.82 13.59
CA GLU A 13 -9.64 -33.08 14.39
C GLU A 13 -8.55 -32.00 14.21
N ASN A 14 -8.65 -31.20 13.15
CA ASN A 14 -7.73 -30.08 12.87
C ASN A 14 -8.08 -28.80 13.65
N ILE A 15 -9.20 -28.78 14.38
CA ILE A 15 -9.67 -27.61 15.11
C ILE A 15 -9.63 -27.93 16.61
N ARG A 16 -8.95 -27.09 17.38
CA ARG A 16 -8.96 -27.11 18.85
C ARG A 16 -9.62 -25.84 19.34
N ALA A 17 -10.44 -25.97 20.38
CA ALA A 17 -11.13 -24.85 20.98
C ALA A 17 -11.10 -25.01 22.50
N ASP A 18 -10.58 -23.99 23.18
CA ASP A 18 -10.53 -23.91 24.64
C ASP A 18 -11.37 -22.72 25.08
N MET A 19 -12.25 -22.93 26.07
CA MET A 19 -12.94 -21.84 26.76
C MET A 19 -12.13 -21.45 28.00
N VAL A 20 -11.70 -20.19 28.05
CA VAL A 20 -10.91 -19.66 29.16
C VAL A 20 -11.77 -18.70 29.98
N GLU A 21 -11.91 -19.00 31.27
CA GLU A 21 -12.56 -18.12 32.24
C GLU A 21 -11.58 -17.00 32.65
N SER A 22 -11.86 -15.77 32.21
CA SER A 22 -10.96 -14.63 32.39
C SER A 22 -10.59 -14.36 33.86
N SER A 23 -11.52 -14.60 34.78
CA SER A 23 -11.31 -14.40 36.22
C SER A 23 -10.32 -15.38 36.84
N GLN A 24 -10.10 -16.54 36.21
CA GLN A 24 -9.18 -17.58 36.71
C GLN A 24 -7.80 -17.52 36.05
N PHE A 25 -7.68 -16.88 34.88
CA PHE A 25 -6.46 -16.86 34.07
C PHE A 25 -5.98 -15.43 33.76
N ALA A 26 -5.75 -14.64 34.80
CA ALA A 26 -5.24 -13.26 34.67
C ALA A 26 -3.99 -13.11 33.77
N PRO A 27 -3.00 -14.06 33.77
CA PRO A 27 -1.88 -13.97 32.84
C PRO A 27 -2.27 -14.00 31.36
N LEU A 28 -3.33 -14.76 31.00
CA LEU A 28 -3.82 -14.82 29.61
C LEU A 28 -4.60 -13.56 29.23
N VAL A 29 -5.34 -12.98 30.18
CA VAL A 29 -6.04 -11.69 30.01
C VAL A 29 -5.03 -10.60 29.66
N GLN A 30 -3.92 -10.54 30.39
CA GLN A 30 -2.85 -9.58 30.13
C GLN A 30 -2.13 -9.88 28.80
N ARG A 31 -1.77 -11.15 28.56
CA ARG A 31 -1.07 -11.56 27.33
C ARG A 31 -1.84 -11.19 26.06
N TYR A 32 -3.15 -11.39 26.04
CA TYR A 32 -3.99 -11.14 24.86
C TYR A 32 -4.74 -9.80 24.91
N SER A 33 -4.37 -8.92 25.84
CA SER A 33 -4.97 -7.59 26.01
C SER A 33 -6.50 -7.66 25.95
N VAL A 34 -7.10 -8.52 26.78
CA VAL A 34 -8.56 -8.72 26.78
C VAL A 34 -9.22 -7.53 27.47
N GLY A 35 -9.78 -6.61 26.69
CA GLY A 35 -10.50 -5.43 27.19
C GLY A 35 -11.99 -5.69 27.44
N GLY A 36 -12.58 -6.63 26.70
CA GLY A 36 -13.97 -7.05 26.84
C GLY A 36 -14.16 -8.54 26.53
N VAL A 37 -15.26 -9.11 27.03
CA VAL A 37 -15.66 -10.51 26.77
C VAL A 37 -17.03 -10.56 26.08
N PRO A 38 -17.27 -11.52 25.15
CA PRO A 38 -16.35 -12.57 24.73
C PRO A 38 -15.27 -12.06 23.76
N LYS A 39 -14.03 -12.49 23.96
CA LYS A 39 -12.91 -12.30 23.01
C LYS A 39 -12.49 -13.65 22.47
N THR A 40 -12.44 -13.79 21.15
CA THR A 40 -11.94 -15.00 20.48
C THR A 40 -10.52 -14.76 20.05
N VAL A 41 -9.60 -15.62 20.48
CA VAL A 41 -8.18 -15.57 20.10
C VAL A 41 -7.88 -16.75 19.20
N ILE A 42 -7.27 -16.49 18.05
CA ILE A 42 -7.00 -17.49 17.01
C ILE A 42 -5.49 -17.72 16.94
N ASN A 43 -5.07 -18.99 16.91
CA ASN A 43 -3.67 -19.41 16.74
C ASN A 43 -2.68 -18.61 17.63
N GLN A 44 -2.92 -18.61 18.94
CA GLN A 44 -2.07 -17.95 19.95
C GLN A 44 -1.91 -16.43 19.77
N GLY A 45 -2.93 -15.75 19.23
CA GLY A 45 -2.92 -14.29 19.06
C GLY A 45 -2.50 -13.83 17.68
N ALA A 46 -2.42 -14.74 16.70
CA ALA A 46 -2.24 -14.37 15.29
C ALA A 46 -3.39 -13.47 14.79
N ALA A 47 -4.60 -13.69 15.31
CA ALA A 47 -5.75 -12.82 15.12
C ALA A 47 -6.68 -12.90 16.34
N SER A 48 -7.51 -11.88 16.53
CA SER A 48 -8.57 -11.91 17.52
C SER A 48 -9.71 -10.98 17.15
N PHE A 49 -10.91 -11.30 17.62
CA PHE A 49 -12.06 -10.41 17.54
C PHE A 49 -12.85 -10.44 18.85
N GLU A 50 -13.53 -9.34 19.14
CA GLU A 50 -14.34 -9.16 20.34
C GLU A 50 -15.82 -9.11 19.99
N GLY A 51 -16.66 -9.53 20.93
CA GLY A 51 -18.11 -9.47 20.81
C GLY A 51 -18.79 -10.80 20.46
N ALA A 52 -20.08 -10.85 20.74
CA ALA A 52 -20.92 -12.01 20.47
C ALA A 52 -21.41 -12.00 19.01
N LEU A 53 -20.53 -12.37 18.09
CA LEU A 53 -20.88 -12.49 16.67
C LEU A 53 -21.86 -13.65 16.43
N PRO A 54 -22.90 -13.45 15.59
CA PRO A 54 -23.66 -14.52 14.94
C PRO A 54 -22.74 -15.54 14.26
N ALA A 55 -23.17 -16.80 14.22
CA ALA A 55 -22.31 -17.89 13.74
C ALA A 55 -21.74 -17.69 12.31
N PRO A 56 -22.50 -17.19 11.31
CA PRO A 56 -21.93 -16.93 9.99
C PRO A 56 -20.81 -15.88 10.00
N GLN A 57 -21.01 -14.78 10.74
CA GLN A 57 -20.01 -13.70 10.85
C GLN A 57 -18.77 -14.17 11.60
N ALA A 58 -18.96 -14.98 12.65
CA ALA A 58 -17.85 -15.61 13.36
C ALA A 58 -17.02 -16.54 12.47
N VAL A 59 -17.67 -17.33 11.60
CA VAL A 59 -16.96 -18.19 10.63
C VAL A 59 -16.17 -17.34 9.63
N LEU A 60 -16.72 -16.22 9.16
CA LEU A 60 -16.01 -15.30 8.28
C LEU A 60 -14.78 -14.68 8.96
N GLU A 61 -14.88 -14.22 10.21
CA GLU A 61 -13.72 -13.72 10.98
C GLU A 61 -12.65 -14.80 11.19
N LEU A 62 -13.07 -16.05 11.42
CA LEU A 62 -12.15 -17.19 11.49
C LEU A 62 -11.45 -17.41 10.13
N LEU A 63 -12.20 -17.47 9.02
CA LEU A 63 -11.65 -17.65 7.68
C LEU A 63 -10.71 -16.51 7.28
N LYS A 64 -11.07 -15.26 7.60
CA LYS A 64 -10.22 -14.09 7.39
C LYS A 64 -8.85 -14.26 8.05
N ALA A 65 -8.80 -14.88 9.22
CA ALA A 65 -7.56 -15.15 9.94
C ALA A 65 -6.78 -16.38 9.42
N VAL A 66 -7.46 -17.48 9.07
CA VAL A 66 -6.78 -18.76 8.78
C VAL A 66 -6.70 -19.13 7.30
N LYS A 67 -7.64 -18.64 6.47
CA LYS A 67 -7.74 -18.90 5.03
C LYS A 67 -8.23 -17.63 4.30
N PRO A 68 -7.41 -16.57 4.19
CA PRO A 68 -7.84 -15.28 3.63
C PRO A 68 -8.40 -15.36 2.21
N ALA A 69 -7.81 -16.19 1.34
CA ALA A 69 -8.30 -16.37 -0.03
C ALA A 69 -9.73 -16.93 -0.08
N VAL A 70 -10.05 -17.90 0.78
CA VAL A 70 -11.40 -18.48 0.87
C VAL A 70 -12.39 -17.45 1.43
N TYR A 71 -11.95 -16.64 2.40
CA TYR A 71 -12.75 -15.53 2.91
C TYR A 71 -13.09 -14.53 1.80
N GLU A 72 -12.11 -14.11 0.99
CA GLU A 72 -12.33 -13.15 -0.10
C GLU A 72 -13.31 -13.69 -1.15
N GLU A 73 -13.21 -14.96 -1.53
CA GLU A 73 -14.14 -15.60 -2.46
C GLU A 73 -15.57 -15.64 -1.90
N MET A 74 -15.73 -16.07 -0.64
CA MET A 74 -17.04 -16.14 0.01
C MET A 74 -17.66 -14.75 0.21
N ASP A 75 -16.87 -13.78 0.65
CA ASP A 75 -17.30 -12.39 0.82
C ASP A 75 -17.78 -11.80 -0.51
N ALA A 76 -17.03 -12.01 -1.59
CA ALA A 76 -17.43 -11.57 -2.93
C ALA A 76 -18.77 -12.20 -3.37
N GLN A 77 -18.94 -13.51 -3.19
CA GLN A 77 -20.20 -14.21 -3.51
C GLN A 77 -21.37 -13.71 -2.67
N MET A 78 -21.15 -13.46 -1.37
CA MET A 78 -22.17 -12.92 -0.49
C MET A 78 -22.59 -11.50 -0.89
N ARG A 79 -21.63 -10.63 -1.22
CA ARG A 79 -21.92 -9.27 -1.69
C ARG A 79 -22.63 -9.29 -3.05
N GLU A 80 -22.29 -10.22 -3.93
CA GLU A 80 -22.99 -10.40 -5.21
C GLU A 80 -24.43 -10.85 -4.99
N ALA A 81 -24.66 -11.85 -4.13
CA ALA A 81 -25.99 -12.31 -3.76
C ALA A 81 -26.83 -11.22 -3.06
N ALA A 82 -26.18 -10.30 -2.35
CA ALA A 82 -26.82 -9.14 -1.70
C ALA A 82 -27.06 -7.96 -2.65
N GLY A 83 -26.60 -8.02 -3.91
CA GLY A 83 -26.68 -6.89 -4.84
C GLY A 83 -25.77 -5.73 -4.47
N GLU A 84 -24.67 -6.00 -3.76
CA GLU A 84 -23.66 -5.02 -3.33
C GLU A 84 -22.38 -5.11 -4.16
N ARG A 85 -22.26 -6.11 -5.04
CA ARG A 85 -21.14 -6.31 -5.97
C ARG A 85 -21.66 -6.48 -7.40
N PHE A 86 -21.16 -5.66 -8.31
CA PHE A 86 -21.49 -5.63 -9.73
C PHE A 86 -20.26 -5.77 -10.63
N ALA A 87 -19.06 -5.95 -10.04
CA ALA A 87 -17.85 -6.20 -10.80
C ALA A 87 -17.93 -7.54 -11.57
N ARG A 88 -17.37 -7.54 -12.78
CA ARG A 88 -17.41 -8.66 -13.72
C ARG A 88 -16.01 -8.99 -14.24
N PRO A 89 -15.73 -10.22 -14.70
CA PRO A 89 -14.48 -10.52 -15.38
C PRO A 89 -14.27 -9.65 -16.63
N ALA A 90 -13.03 -9.23 -16.87
CA ALA A 90 -12.67 -8.57 -18.12
C ALA A 90 -12.63 -9.55 -19.30
N SER A 91 -13.21 -9.13 -20.42
CA SER A 91 -13.12 -9.80 -21.73
C SER A 91 -12.03 -9.18 -22.61
N ILE A 92 -11.36 -10.00 -23.41
CA ILE A 92 -10.39 -9.58 -24.44
C ILE A 92 -11.05 -9.22 -25.78
N ASP A 93 -12.30 -9.65 -25.98
CA ASP A 93 -13.08 -9.37 -27.20
C ASP A 93 -13.80 -8.01 -27.13
N GLU A 94 -13.76 -7.36 -25.96
CA GLU A 94 -14.41 -6.09 -25.68
C GLU A 94 -13.43 -4.93 -25.84
N THR A 95 -13.88 -3.84 -26.46
CA THR A 95 -13.15 -2.57 -26.45
C THR A 95 -13.76 -1.67 -25.38
N TYR A 96 -12.96 -1.32 -24.39
CA TYR A 96 -13.40 -0.48 -23.27
C TYR A 96 -13.33 1.00 -23.63
N ASP A 97 -14.13 1.82 -22.97
CA ASP A 97 -13.96 3.27 -23.02
C ASP A 97 -12.63 3.65 -22.34
N THR A 98 -12.37 3.05 -21.18
CA THR A 98 -11.12 3.27 -20.45
C THR A 98 -10.58 1.99 -19.82
N ILE A 99 -9.29 1.72 -20.01
CA ILE A 99 -8.55 0.77 -19.18
C ILE A 99 -7.78 1.51 -18.09
N ILE A 100 -7.90 1.03 -16.86
CA ILE A 100 -7.13 1.47 -15.70
C ILE A 100 -6.07 0.42 -15.40
N VAL A 101 -4.80 0.81 -15.38
CA VAL A 101 -3.68 -0.10 -15.05
C VAL A 101 -3.28 0.09 -13.60
N GLY A 102 -3.34 -0.99 -12.81
CA GLY A 102 -3.11 -0.99 -11.38
C GLY A 102 -4.40 -1.10 -10.55
N ALA A 103 -4.26 -1.36 -9.26
CA ALA A 103 -5.39 -1.56 -8.34
C ALA A 103 -5.15 -0.93 -6.95
N GLY A 104 -4.30 0.09 -6.88
CA GLY A 104 -4.10 0.90 -5.68
C GLY A 104 -5.15 2.00 -5.51
N PRO A 105 -4.96 2.91 -4.52
CA PRO A 105 -5.91 3.98 -4.23
C PRO A 105 -6.25 4.87 -5.45
N ALA A 106 -5.26 5.23 -6.26
CA ALA A 106 -5.47 6.01 -7.48
C ALA A 106 -6.37 5.26 -8.50
N ALA A 107 -6.08 3.98 -8.74
CA ALA A 107 -6.83 3.15 -9.68
C ALA A 107 -8.28 2.93 -9.23
N LEU A 108 -8.49 2.58 -7.96
CA LEU A 108 -9.83 2.32 -7.42
C LEU A 108 -10.68 3.60 -7.38
N SER A 109 -10.07 4.74 -7.04
CA SER A 109 -10.74 6.04 -7.15
C SER A 109 -11.10 6.37 -8.59
N ALA A 110 -10.16 6.18 -9.53
CA ALA A 110 -10.42 6.38 -10.96
C ALA A 110 -11.57 5.49 -11.45
N ALA A 111 -11.60 4.22 -11.06
CA ALA A 111 -12.65 3.27 -11.44
C ALA A 111 -14.04 3.72 -10.95
N VAL A 112 -14.15 4.14 -9.69
CA VAL A 112 -15.41 4.68 -9.13
C VAL A 112 -15.89 5.87 -9.96
N TYR A 113 -15.03 6.84 -10.23
CA TYR A 113 -15.42 8.04 -10.99
C TYR A 113 -15.77 7.72 -12.44
N ALA A 114 -15.00 6.84 -13.08
CA ALA A 114 -15.18 6.42 -14.46
C ALA A 114 -16.52 5.68 -14.66
N CYS A 115 -16.81 4.68 -13.82
CA CYS A 115 -18.07 3.96 -13.88
C CYS A 115 -19.28 4.85 -13.58
N ARG A 116 -19.14 5.83 -12.66
CA ARG A 116 -20.21 6.81 -12.37
C ARG A 116 -20.52 7.75 -13.53
N LYS A 117 -19.60 7.86 -14.50
CA LYS A 117 -19.83 8.55 -15.77
C LYS A 117 -20.42 7.63 -16.84
N ASN A 118 -20.84 6.42 -16.46
CA ASN A 118 -21.34 5.37 -17.35
C ASN A 118 -20.35 4.97 -18.46
N MET A 119 -19.04 5.13 -18.20
CA MET A 119 -18.03 4.59 -19.09
C MET A 119 -17.95 3.08 -18.93
N ASN A 120 -17.64 2.38 -20.01
CA ASN A 120 -17.26 0.98 -19.98
C ASN A 120 -15.80 0.85 -19.53
N VAL A 121 -15.58 0.43 -18.29
CA VAL A 121 -14.27 0.46 -17.63
C VAL A 121 -13.71 -0.94 -17.40
N CYS A 122 -12.43 -1.13 -17.69
CA CYS A 122 -11.67 -2.31 -17.32
C CYS A 122 -10.50 -1.94 -16.40
N LEU A 123 -10.30 -2.69 -15.32
CA LEU A 123 -9.16 -2.57 -14.43
C LEU A 123 -8.25 -3.79 -14.59
N VAL A 124 -6.98 -3.58 -14.91
CA VAL A 124 -5.97 -4.64 -15.10
C VAL A 124 -4.85 -4.46 -14.09
N ALA A 125 -4.64 -5.46 -13.23
CA ALA A 125 -3.64 -5.38 -12.17
C ALA A 125 -3.12 -6.75 -11.72
N GLU A 126 -1.94 -6.76 -11.10
CA GLU A 126 -1.36 -7.96 -10.50
C GLU A 126 -2.07 -8.31 -9.18
N ALA A 127 -2.21 -7.34 -8.27
CA ALA A 127 -2.89 -7.52 -6.99
C ALA A 127 -3.69 -6.28 -6.60
N PRO A 128 -4.85 -6.45 -5.91
CA PRO A 128 -5.64 -5.34 -5.41
C PRO A 128 -4.99 -4.65 -4.19
N GLY A 129 -5.36 -3.39 -3.98
CA GLY A 129 -4.94 -2.59 -2.82
C GLY A 129 -3.63 -1.82 -3.01
N GLY A 130 -2.65 -2.39 -3.69
CA GLY A 130 -1.34 -1.76 -3.88
C GLY A 130 -0.55 -1.64 -2.58
N GLN A 131 0.30 -0.62 -2.46
CA GLN A 131 1.25 -0.49 -1.35
C GLN A 131 0.60 -0.43 0.05
N ILE A 132 -0.62 0.12 0.15
CA ILE A 132 -1.29 0.29 1.45
C ILE A 132 -1.53 -1.05 2.16
N THR A 133 -1.56 -2.18 1.43
CA THR A 133 -1.74 -3.52 2.02
C THR A 133 -0.59 -3.93 2.96
N ASN A 134 0.56 -3.25 2.86
CA ASN A 134 1.74 -3.45 3.71
C ASN A 134 1.80 -2.45 4.87
N THR A 135 0.86 -1.52 4.97
CA THR A 135 0.80 -0.52 6.03
C THR A 135 0.03 -1.05 7.24
N ALA A 136 0.67 -0.99 8.41
CA ALA A 136 0.09 -1.51 9.65
C ALA A 136 -1.08 -0.66 10.15
N ASP A 137 -0.94 0.67 10.13
CA ASP A 137 -1.94 1.62 10.59
C ASP A 137 -1.96 2.87 9.71
N ILE A 138 -3.14 3.43 9.47
CA ILE A 138 -3.38 4.61 8.64
C ILE A 138 -4.25 5.58 9.42
N GLU A 139 -3.67 6.70 9.85
CA GLU A 139 -4.34 7.74 10.64
C GLU A 139 -4.59 9.03 9.84
N ASN A 140 -4.15 9.07 8.57
CA ASN A 140 -4.15 10.27 7.73
C ASN A 140 -5.18 10.23 6.57
N TRP A 141 -6.17 9.34 6.64
CA TRP A 141 -7.31 9.32 5.71
C TRP A 141 -8.51 10.06 6.32
N LEU A 142 -8.86 11.22 5.76
CA LEU A 142 -9.90 12.09 6.30
C LEU A 142 -11.24 11.34 6.45
N GLY A 143 -11.80 11.37 7.66
CA GLY A 143 -13.05 10.69 8.01
C GLY A 143 -12.87 9.29 8.61
N VAL A 144 -11.66 8.73 8.59
CA VAL A 144 -11.31 7.46 9.24
C VAL A 144 -10.15 7.72 10.22
N PRO A 145 -10.39 7.78 11.54
CA PRO A 145 -9.36 8.14 12.53
C PRO A 145 -8.16 7.19 12.60
N GLY A 146 -8.35 5.92 12.25
CA GLY A 146 -7.33 4.87 12.30
C GLY A 146 -7.88 3.58 11.70
N MET A 147 -7.09 2.91 10.86
CA MET A 147 -7.46 1.66 10.20
C MET A 147 -6.23 0.98 9.60
N SER A 148 -6.19 -0.35 9.62
CA SER A 148 -5.11 -1.05 8.94
C SER A 148 -5.19 -0.88 7.43
N GLY A 149 -4.04 -0.87 6.76
CA GLY A 149 -4.03 -0.67 5.31
C GLY A 149 -4.67 -1.81 4.51
N ARG A 150 -4.71 -3.02 5.05
CA ARG A 150 -5.49 -4.13 4.47
C ARG A 150 -6.99 -3.91 4.54
N GLU A 151 -7.50 -3.43 5.67
CA GLU A 151 -8.91 -3.10 5.82
C GLU A 151 -9.31 -1.94 4.89
N MET A 152 -8.46 -0.91 4.82
CA MET A 152 -8.70 0.22 3.92
C MET A 152 -8.69 -0.21 2.44
N ALA A 153 -7.74 -1.06 2.03
CA ALA A 153 -7.71 -1.62 0.68
C ALA A 153 -8.98 -2.41 0.34
N ALA A 154 -9.45 -3.24 1.29
CA ALA A 154 -10.69 -4.00 1.13
C ALA A 154 -11.91 -3.07 0.98
N LEU A 155 -11.99 -1.99 1.76
CA LEU A 155 -13.06 -0.99 1.64
C LEU A 155 -13.03 -0.27 0.30
N PHE A 156 -11.85 0.14 -0.18
CA PHE A 156 -11.72 0.79 -1.48
C PHE A 156 -12.15 -0.14 -2.61
N ARG A 157 -11.73 -1.40 -2.56
CA ARG A 157 -12.13 -2.42 -3.53
C ARG A 157 -13.65 -2.65 -3.49
N ALA A 158 -14.23 -2.86 -2.31
CA ALA A 158 -15.66 -3.05 -2.15
C ALA A 158 -16.47 -1.87 -2.71
N HIS A 159 -15.98 -0.64 -2.57
CA HIS A 159 -16.63 0.53 -3.16
C HIS A 159 -16.53 0.54 -4.70
N ALA A 160 -15.38 0.24 -5.28
CA ALA A 160 -15.23 0.13 -6.74
C ALA A 160 -16.12 -0.96 -7.33
N GLU A 161 -16.23 -2.09 -6.62
CA GLU A 161 -17.06 -3.23 -7.01
C GLU A 161 -18.57 -2.97 -6.89
N ARG A 162 -19.02 -1.85 -6.32
CA ARG A 162 -20.44 -1.41 -6.37
C ARG A 162 -20.88 -0.91 -7.74
N TYR A 163 -19.97 -0.87 -8.70
CA TYR A 163 -20.23 -0.44 -10.06
C TYR A 163 -19.91 -1.57 -11.05
N PRO A 164 -20.45 -1.53 -12.29
CA PRO A 164 -20.22 -2.56 -13.30
C PRO A 164 -18.80 -2.49 -13.91
N LEU A 165 -17.78 -2.62 -13.05
CA LEU A 165 -16.37 -2.60 -13.39
C LEU A 165 -15.95 -3.97 -13.95
N ALA A 166 -15.35 -3.99 -15.14
CA ALA A 166 -14.64 -5.17 -15.60
C ALA A 166 -13.27 -5.27 -14.91
N GLU A 167 -12.87 -6.45 -14.42
CA GLU A 167 -11.60 -6.65 -13.73
C GLU A 167 -10.80 -7.83 -14.27
N GLN A 168 -9.49 -7.62 -14.44
CA GLN A 168 -8.49 -8.66 -14.58
C GLN A 168 -7.43 -8.47 -13.49
N LEU A 169 -7.59 -9.24 -12.40
CA LEU A 169 -6.59 -9.37 -11.35
C LEU A 169 -5.60 -10.51 -11.67
N GLY A 170 -4.45 -10.54 -11.00
CA GLY A 170 -3.39 -11.52 -11.27
C GLY A 170 -2.68 -11.32 -12.61
N ALA A 171 -2.82 -10.15 -13.24
CA ALA A 171 -2.23 -9.84 -14.53
C ALA A 171 -1.21 -8.70 -14.40
N LYS A 172 0.07 -9.05 -14.55
CA LYS A 172 1.15 -8.08 -14.64
C LYS A 172 1.17 -7.45 -16.04
N VAL A 173 1.02 -6.14 -16.12
CA VAL A 173 1.15 -5.40 -17.39
C VAL A 173 2.63 -5.30 -17.77
N THR A 174 2.97 -5.67 -19.00
CA THR A 174 4.35 -5.66 -19.51
C THR A 174 4.64 -4.49 -20.43
N SER A 175 3.63 -4.04 -21.19
CA SER A 175 3.73 -2.88 -22.08
C SER A 175 2.35 -2.32 -22.38
N VAL A 176 2.32 -1.04 -22.79
CA VAL A 176 1.15 -0.43 -23.42
C VAL A 176 1.55 0.14 -24.76
N THR A 177 0.77 -0.16 -25.80
CA THR A 177 0.98 0.35 -27.16
C THR A 177 -0.22 1.18 -27.59
N ALA A 178 0.00 2.08 -28.55
CA ALA A 178 -1.03 2.89 -29.16
C ALA A 178 -1.01 2.64 -30.67
N GLU A 179 -2.13 2.23 -31.24
CA GLU A 179 -2.30 1.97 -32.67
C GLU A 179 -3.62 2.62 -33.13
N GLU A 180 -3.53 3.48 -34.14
CA GLU A 180 -4.66 4.26 -34.64
C GLU A 180 -5.32 5.08 -33.50
N ASP A 181 -6.59 4.79 -33.19
CA ASP A 181 -7.38 5.46 -32.15
C ASP A 181 -7.55 4.61 -30.87
N LEU A 182 -6.76 3.54 -30.72
CA LEU A 182 -6.86 2.60 -29.60
C LEU A 182 -5.53 2.38 -28.88
N PHE A 183 -5.64 2.10 -27.59
CA PHE A 183 -4.56 1.60 -26.75
C PHE A 183 -4.73 0.09 -26.53
N THR A 184 -3.62 -0.64 -26.55
CA THR A 184 -3.57 -2.05 -26.16
C THR A 184 -2.68 -2.21 -24.93
N VAL A 185 -3.25 -2.77 -23.87
CA VAL A 185 -2.55 -3.12 -22.63
C VAL A 185 -2.18 -4.61 -22.68
N HIS A 186 -0.89 -4.89 -22.73
CA HIS A 186 -0.35 -6.25 -22.83
C HIS A 186 -0.07 -6.80 -21.43
N ALA A 187 -0.65 -7.95 -21.10
CA ALA A 187 -0.37 -8.66 -19.87
C ALA A 187 0.64 -9.79 -20.08
N ALA A 188 1.45 -10.08 -19.06
CA ALA A 188 2.44 -11.17 -19.05
C ALA A 188 1.81 -12.55 -19.33
N SER A 189 0.51 -12.71 -19.11
CA SER A 189 -0.24 -13.91 -19.47
C SER A 189 -0.44 -14.10 -20.98
N GLY A 190 -0.01 -13.15 -21.82
CA GLY A 190 -0.27 -13.13 -23.26
C GLY A 190 -1.68 -12.66 -23.63
N ARG A 191 -2.41 -12.03 -22.70
CA ARG A 191 -3.74 -11.44 -22.96
C ARG A 191 -3.60 -9.95 -23.19
N ASP A 192 -4.32 -9.48 -24.19
CA ASP A 192 -4.34 -8.09 -24.62
C ASP A 192 -5.72 -7.48 -24.39
N TYR A 193 -5.76 -6.31 -23.76
CA TYR A 193 -6.99 -5.58 -23.49
C TYR A 193 -6.96 -4.24 -24.22
N ARG A 194 -8.05 -3.90 -24.92
CA ARG A 194 -8.12 -2.71 -25.78
C ARG A 194 -9.01 -1.62 -25.22
N SER A 195 -8.63 -0.36 -25.40
CA SER A 195 -9.44 0.78 -24.96
C SER A 195 -9.21 2.03 -25.77
N ARG A 196 -10.17 2.97 -25.69
CA ARG A 196 -10.07 4.31 -26.31
C ARG A 196 -9.22 5.28 -25.48
N SER A 197 -9.11 5.06 -24.18
CA SER A 197 -8.21 5.80 -23.30
C SER A 197 -7.64 4.92 -22.18
N VAL A 198 -6.49 5.32 -21.62
CA VAL A 198 -5.82 4.62 -20.52
C VAL A 198 -5.62 5.54 -19.34
N ILE A 199 -5.81 5.03 -18.13
CA ILE A 199 -5.38 5.68 -16.88
C ILE A 199 -4.34 4.79 -16.20
N TYR A 200 -3.08 5.22 -16.23
CA TYR A 200 -1.95 4.46 -15.72
C TYR A 200 -1.68 4.78 -14.24
N CYS A 201 -1.98 3.83 -13.37
CA CYS A 201 -1.93 3.95 -11.91
C CYS A 201 -1.01 2.87 -11.29
N ALA A 202 0.11 2.56 -11.95
CA ALA A 202 1.00 1.46 -11.55
C ALA A 202 1.78 1.69 -10.24
N GLY A 203 1.71 2.90 -9.67
CA GLY A 203 2.40 3.27 -8.44
C GLY A 203 3.93 3.21 -8.55
N THR A 204 4.57 3.06 -7.39
CA THR A 204 6.02 2.94 -7.23
C THR A 204 6.35 1.68 -6.44
N GLU A 205 7.63 1.38 -6.33
CA GLU A 205 8.20 0.46 -5.34
C GLU A 205 9.23 1.22 -4.49
N TYR A 206 9.34 0.86 -3.21
CA TYR A 206 10.43 1.37 -2.39
C TYR A 206 11.71 0.59 -2.70
N ARG A 207 12.82 1.31 -2.80
CA ARG A 207 14.13 0.64 -2.79
C ARG A 207 14.35 -0.01 -1.43
N THR A 208 14.81 -1.24 -1.46
CA THR A 208 15.25 -2.00 -0.29
C THR A 208 16.77 -2.14 -0.28
N LEU A 209 17.33 -2.48 0.87
CA LEU A 209 18.77 -2.69 1.04
C LEU A 209 19.18 -4.14 0.71
N GLY A 210 18.25 -5.08 0.79
CA GLY A 210 18.50 -6.52 0.59
C GLY A 210 19.37 -7.14 1.69
N VAL A 211 19.30 -6.62 2.91
CA VAL A 211 20.15 -7.05 4.04
C VAL A 211 19.39 -7.95 5.03
N PRO A 212 20.10 -8.83 5.77
CA PRO A 212 19.46 -9.68 6.77
C PRO A 212 18.61 -8.89 7.76
N GLY A 213 17.39 -9.40 8.02
CA GLY A 213 16.43 -8.81 8.94
C GLY A 213 15.48 -7.78 8.32
N GLU A 214 15.74 -7.27 7.11
CA GLU A 214 14.89 -6.25 6.48
C GLU A 214 13.44 -6.74 6.31
N ASP A 215 13.22 -7.80 5.54
CA ASP A 215 11.88 -8.37 5.31
C ASP A 215 11.12 -8.74 6.59
N ARG A 216 11.86 -9.13 7.63
CA ARG A 216 11.28 -9.51 8.93
C ARG A 216 10.67 -8.32 9.67
N PHE A 217 11.28 -7.15 9.53
CA PHE A 217 10.90 -5.94 10.27
C PHE A 217 10.19 -4.89 9.41
N LEU A 218 10.01 -5.12 8.10
CA LEU A 218 9.11 -4.32 7.26
C LEU A 218 7.69 -4.28 7.85
N GLY A 219 7.18 -3.06 8.09
CA GLY A 219 5.90 -2.83 8.77
C GLY A 219 5.89 -3.18 10.26
N ARG A 220 7.04 -3.55 10.84
CA ARG A 220 7.23 -3.99 12.24
C ARG A 220 8.47 -3.34 12.88
N GLY A 221 8.69 -2.07 12.56
CA GLY A 221 9.84 -1.28 13.01
C GLY A 221 10.61 -0.66 11.85
N ILE A 222 10.54 -1.22 10.65
CA ILE A 222 11.02 -0.59 9.41
C ILE A 222 9.83 0.02 8.68
N ALA A 223 9.95 1.30 8.36
CA ALA A 223 8.99 2.13 7.67
C ALA A 223 9.66 2.83 6.47
N PHE A 224 8.84 3.32 5.55
CA PHE A 224 9.30 4.11 4.40
C PHE A 224 8.68 5.51 4.34
N CYS A 225 7.77 5.84 5.25
CA CYS A 225 7.06 7.11 5.26
C CYS A 225 7.14 7.73 6.67
N ALA A 226 8.09 8.64 6.88
CA ALA A 226 8.17 9.38 8.14
C ALA A 226 6.92 10.22 8.42
N THR A 227 6.38 10.88 7.39
CA THR A 227 5.15 11.68 7.53
C THR A 227 3.95 10.84 8.02
N CYS A 228 3.93 9.55 7.70
CA CYS A 228 2.90 8.61 8.11
C CYS A 228 3.17 8.09 9.53
N ASP A 229 4.39 7.60 9.78
CA ASP A 229 4.66 6.76 10.96
C ASP A 229 5.40 7.49 12.09
N ALA A 230 5.92 8.71 11.88
CA ALA A 230 6.66 9.46 12.90
C ALA A 230 5.92 9.57 14.25
N PRO A 231 4.59 9.81 14.31
CA PRO A 231 3.86 9.84 15.58
C PRO A 231 3.95 8.54 16.40
N LEU A 232 4.09 7.39 15.74
CA LEU A 232 4.17 6.06 16.37
C LEU A 232 5.50 5.84 17.12
N PHE A 233 6.54 6.62 16.79
CA PHE A 233 7.87 6.53 17.38
C PHE A 233 8.13 7.58 18.47
N ARG A 234 7.07 8.06 19.13
CA ARG A 234 7.19 8.98 20.27
C ARG A 234 8.11 8.42 21.35
N ASP A 235 9.09 9.21 21.76
CA ASP A 235 10.09 8.88 22.79
C ASP A 235 10.97 7.64 22.47
N ARG A 236 11.04 7.23 21.18
CA ARG A 236 11.87 6.12 20.70
C ARG A 236 13.17 6.61 20.05
N ASN A 237 14.18 5.73 20.01
CA ASN A 237 15.35 5.95 19.16
C ASN A 237 15.05 5.43 17.75
N VAL A 238 15.37 6.23 16.74
CA VAL A 238 15.12 5.89 15.34
C VAL A 238 16.36 6.09 14.49
N ALA A 239 16.45 5.35 13.40
CA ALA A 239 17.42 5.59 12.33
C ALA A 239 16.70 6.01 11.05
N VAL A 240 17.25 6.96 10.32
CA VAL A 240 16.84 7.33 8.96
C VAL A 240 17.97 6.96 8.03
N ILE A 241 17.71 6.10 7.05
CA ILE A 241 18.70 5.59 6.11
C ILE A 241 18.56 6.35 4.79
N GLY A 242 19.58 7.11 4.43
CA GLY A 242 19.61 7.95 3.24
C GLY A 242 20.33 9.28 3.50
N GLY A 243 20.83 9.90 2.43
CA GLY A 243 21.59 11.15 2.52
C GLY A 243 20.99 12.35 1.78
N GLY A 244 19.90 12.15 1.04
CA GLY A 244 19.26 13.20 0.24
C GLY A 244 18.14 13.94 0.97
N ASN A 245 17.43 14.79 0.23
CA ASN A 245 16.33 15.61 0.77
C ASN A 245 15.21 14.79 1.42
N SER A 246 14.88 13.60 0.90
CA SER A 246 13.87 12.72 1.52
C SER A 246 14.27 12.30 2.94
N ALA A 247 15.53 11.87 3.13
CA ALA A 247 16.05 11.47 4.43
C ALA A 247 16.07 12.62 5.44
N PHE A 248 16.48 13.81 5.02
CA PHE A 248 16.48 14.97 5.91
C PHE A 248 15.08 15.53 6.17
N THR A 249 14.16 15.39 5.22
CA THR A 249 12.74 15.72 5.43
C THR A 249 12.14 14.78 6.46
N ALA A 250 12.38 13.47 6.33
CA ALA A 250 11.97 12.47 7.31
C ALA A 250 12.57 12.74 8.70
N ALA A 251 13.88 13.05 8.76
CA ALA A 251 14.53 13.41 10.01
C ALA A 251 13.91 14.65 10.65
N ARG A 252 13.57 15.68 9.86
CA ARG A 252 12.85 16.88 10.32
C ARG A 252 11.48 16.53 10.89
N ASP A 253 10.71 15.72 10.17
CA ASP A 253 9.37 15.29 10.60
C ASP A 253 9.45 14.50 11.93
N LEU A 254 10.54 13.77 12.17
CA LEU A 254 10.78 13.01 13.41
C LEU A 254 11.23 13.87 14.60
N LEU A 255 11.70 15.11 14.40
CA LEU A 255 12.28 15.95 15.47
C LEU A 255 11.36 16.14 16.67
N GLY A 256 10.06 16.28 16.42
CA GLY A 256 9.03 16.49 17.45
C GLY A 256 8.52 15.22 18.12
N HIS A 257 8.96 14.04 17.66
CA HIS A 257 8.44 12.75 18.10
C HIS A 257 9.53 11.87 18.72
N ALA A 258 10.66 11.69 18.04
CA ALA A 258 11.69 10.74 18.44
C ALA A 258 12.61 11.27 19.55
N ARG A 259 13.02 10.38 20.47
CA ARG A 259 14.00 10.67 21.52
C ARG A 259 15.40 10.92 20.96
N GLN A 260 15.79 10.11 19.97
CA GLN A 260 17.07 10.23 19.26
C GLN A 260 16.90 9.80 17.81
N ILE A 261 17.52 10.54 16.89
CA ILE A 261 17.45 10.32 15.45
C ILE A 261 18.87 10.13 14.92
N HIS A 262 19.11 8.98 14.31
CA HIS A 262 20.38 8.67 13.66
C HIS A 262 20.20 8.74 12.14
N VAL A 263 20.79 9.72 11.47
CA VAL A 263 20.76 9.78 9.99
C VAL A 263 21.99 9.08 9.47
N VAL A 264 21.80 8.03 8.67
CA VAL A 264 22.87 7.16 8.18
C VAL A 264 22.97 7.30 6.66
N ASN A 265 24.16 7.62 6.18
CA ASN A 265 24.44 7.69 4.75
C ASN A 265 25.65 6.84 4.37
N ILE A 266 25.52 6.14 3.23
CA ILE A 266 26.61 5.34 2.67
C ILE A 266 27.75 6.23 2.17
N LEU A 267 27.44 7.44 1.72
CA LEU A 267 28.44 8.43 1.36
C LEU A 267 28.91 9.19 2.61
N LYS A 268 30.17 9.64 2.58
CA LYS A 268 30.75 10.42 3.67
C LYS A 268 30.02 11.75 3.86
N ASP A 269 29.74 12.42 2.75
CA ASP A 269 28.98 13.66 2.71
C ASP A 269 27.50 13.38 2.47
N PHE A 270 26.64 14.30 2.91
CA PHE A 270 25.19 14.24 2.71
C PHE A 270 24.80 15.14 1.52
N GLN A 271 23.78 14.72 0.76
CA GLN A 271 23.37 15.33 -0.50
C GLN A 271 22.12 16.22 -0.37
N ALA A 272 21.56 16.34 0.83
CA ALA A 272 20.42 17.22 1.08
C ALA A 272 20.81 18.70 0.94
N ASP A 273 19.82 19.55 0.73
CA ASP A 273 20.00 21.00 0.64
C ASP A 273 20.57 21.53 1.96
N GLU A 274 21.56 22.42 1.89
CA GLU A 274 22.29 22.94 3.07
C GLU A 274 21.35 23.50 4.14
N VAL A 275 20.32 24.23 3.73
CA VAL A 275 19.31 24.81 4.65
C VAL A 275 18.60 23.73 5.46
N LEU A 276 18.24 22.62 4.82
CA LEU A 276 17.54 21.52 5.48
C LEU A 276 18.49 20.73 6.38
N MET A 277 19.74 20.53 5.94
CA MET A 277 20.77 19.92 6.79
C MET A 277 21.05 20.75 8.04
N GLU A 278 21.17 22.06 7.91
CA GLU A 278 21.35 22.98 9.04
C GLU A 278 20.16 22.96 10.00
N GLU A 279 18.93 22.97 9.48
CA GLU A 279 17.71 22.90 10.29
C GLU A 279 17.70 21.64 11.17
N VAL A 280 17.94 20.48 10.56
CA VAL A 280 17.92 19.18 11.23
C VAL A 280 19.08 19.04 12.22
N THR A 281 20.28 19.47 11.86
CA THR A 281 21.49 19.31 12.70
C THR A 281 21.56 20.29 13.88
N ARG A 282 20.77 21.37 13.88
CA ARG A 282 20.62 22.24 15.06
C ARG A 282 19.91 21.54 16.23
N ALA A 283 19.16 20.47 15.96
CA ALA A 283 18.48 19.72 16.98
C ALA A 283 19.45 18.85 17.80
N ARG A 284 19.29 18.84 19.13
CA ARG A 284 20.20 18.14 20.05
C ARG A 284 20.02 16.61 20.03
N ASN A 285 18.92 16.12 19.48
CA ASN A 285 18.60 14.70 19.40
C ASN A 285 18.98 14.06 18.05
N VAL A 286 19.74 14.75 17.20
CA VAL A 286 20.17 14.22 15.89
C VAL A 286 21.66 13.85 15.90
N THR A 287 22.02 12.72 15.30
CA THR A 287 23.40 12.31 15.05
C THR A 287 23.56 11.83 13.61
N LEU A 288 24.55 12.36 12.90
CA LEU A 288 24.84 11.97 11.52
C LEU A 288 25.94 10.89 11.47
N HIS A 289 25.73 9.88 10.63
CA HIS A 289 26.67 8.79 10.37
C HIS A 289 26.96 8.72 8.87
N GLY A 290 27.98 9.44 8.41
CA GLY A 290 28.43 9.39 7.02
C GLY A 290 29.46 8.28 6.78
N GLY A 291 29.50 7.73 5.57
CA GLY A 291 30.43 6.66 5.20
C GLY A 291 30.11 5.32 5.84
N MET A 292 28.85 5.12 6.26
CA MET A 292 28.39 3.93 6.97
C MET A 292 27.29 3.23 6.17
N ARG A 293 27.43 1.92 5.97
CA ARG A 293 26.38 1.10 5.34
C ARG A 293 25.71 0.20 6.36
N VAL A 294 24.40 0.05 6.24
CA VAL A 294 23.65 -0.96 6.98
C VAL A 294 24.03 -2.33 6.45
N VAL A 295 24.30 -3.29 7.34
CA VAL A 295 24.57 -4.68 6.97
C VAL A 295 23.61 -5.69 7.60
N GLU A 296 22.85 -5.29 8.63
CA GLU A 296 21.87 -6.15 9.29
C GLU A 296 20.89 -5.33 10.14
N PHE A 297 19.61 -5.72 10.15
CA PHE A 297 18.61 -5.27 11.11
C PHE A 297 18.50 -6.27 12.26
N LEU A 298 18.65 -5.78 13.49
CA LEU A 298 18.78 -6.60 14.68
C LEU A 298 17.44 -6.73 15.41
N GLY A 299 17.17 -7.92 15.94
CA GLY A 299 16.02 -8.18 16.79
C GLY A 299 15.49 -9.61 16.66
N VAL A 300 14.50 -9.94 17.48
CA VAL A 300 13.73 -11.18 17.36
C VAL A 300 12.31 -10.84 16.95
N GLU A 301 11.39 -10.62 17.88
CA GLU A 301 10.00 -10.31 17.50
C GLU A 301 9.82 -8.86 17.05
N LYS A 302 10.66 -7.96 17.55
CA LYS A 302 10.65 -6.52 17.24
C LYS A 302 12.05 -6.06 16.87
N LEU A 303 12.11 -5.02 16.05
CA LEU A 303 13.35 -4.32 15.75
C LEU A 303 13.94 -3.75 17.05
N SER A 304 15.21 -4.04 17.30
CA SER A 304 15.94 -3.55 18.47
C SER A 304 17.25 -2.83 18.12
N GLY A 305 17.64 -2.85 16.85
CA GLY A 305 18.82 -2.11 16.41
C GLY A 305 19.13 -2.26 14.93
N VAL A 306 20.13 -1.49 14.51
CA VAL A 306 20.71 -1.57 13.16
C VAL A 306 22.22 -1.68 13.26
N ARG A 307 22.80 -2.61 12.49
CA ARG A 307 24.24 -2.80 12.41
C ARG A 307 24.81 -2.06 11.22
N LEU A 308 25.75 -1.19 11.50
CA LEU A 308 26.47 -0.39 10.53
C LEU A 308 27.91 -0.86 10.42
N VAL A 309 28.46 -0.77 9.21
CA VAL A 309 29.88 -0.99 8.93
C VAL A 309 30.38 0.17 8.08
N SER A 310 31.58 0.67 8.38
CA SER A 310 32.25 1.65 7.53
C SER A 310 32.35 1.11 6.10
N VAL A 311 32.14 1.94 5.09
CA VAL A 311 32.31 1.51 3.70
C VAL A 311 33.75 1.07 3.43
N GLU A 312 34.72 1.57 4.19
CA GLU A 312 36.13 1.15 4.16
C GLU A 312 36.39 -0.15 4.95
N GLY A 313 35.41 -0.66 5.69
CA GLY A 313 35.46 -1.93 6.43
C GLY A 313 36.23 -1.87 7.76
N SER A 314 36.71 -0.70 8.17
CA SER A 314 37.51 -0.48 9.38
C SER A 314 36.72 -0.57 10.68
N ASP A 315 35.47 -0.09 10.66
CA ASP A 315 34.67 0.16 11.86
C ASP A 315 33.30 -0.49 11.77
N ARG A 316 32.81 -0.94 12.93
CA ARG A 316 31.48 -1.52 13.09
C ARG A 316 30.78 -0.86 14.26
N LEU A 317 29.50 -0.51 14.06
CA LEU A 317 28.68 0.17 15.04
C LEU A 317 27.29 -0.44 15.07
N ASP A 318 26.84 -0.90 16.23
CA ASP A 318 25.47 -1.35 16.45
C ASP A 318 24.70 -0.21 17.13
N LEU A 319 23.68 0.33 16.46
CA LEU A 319 22.80 1.36 17.01
C LEU A 319 21.56 0.72 17.64
N ASN A 320 21.26 1.10 18.88
CA ASN A 320 20.04 0.69 19.57
C ASN A 320 18.88 1.59 19.14
N VAL A 321 18.07 1.10 18.20
CA VAL A 321 16.92 1.82 17.63
C VAL A 321 15.70 0.91 17.59
N GLU A 322 14.54 1.50 17.82
CA GLU A 322 13.24 0.82 17.77
C GLU A 322 12.48 1.12 16.47
N GLY A 323 12.97 2.07 15.67
CA GLY A 323 12.42 2.43 14.36
C GLY A 323 13.52 2.69 13.32
N VAL A 324 13.26 2.30 12.07
CA VAL A 324 14.10 2.61 10.91
C VAL A 324 13.21 3.16 9.80
N PHE A 325 13.62 4.27 9.21
CA PHE A 325 13.00 4.90 8.05
C PHE A 325 13.94 4.74 6.85
N LEU A 326 13.52 3.98 5.84
CA LEU A 326 14.30 3.77 4.62
C LEU A 326 13.95 4.85 3.60
N GLU A 327 14.80 5.88 3.50
CA GLU A 327 14.65 7.06 2.65
C GLU A 327 15.68 7.03 1.51
N ILE A 328 15.82 5.87 0.87
CA ILE A 328 16.82 5.58 -0.16
C ILE A 328 16.28 5.66 -1.59
N GLY A 329 15.03 6.09 -1.74
CA GLY A 329 14.38 6.42 -3.00
C GLY A 329 13.25 5.48 -3.42
N LEU A 330 12.44 5.97 -4.35
CA LEU A 330 11.35 5.26 -4.99
C LEU A 330 11.76 4.83 -6.40
N VAL A 331 11.15 3.75 -6.88
CA VAL A 331 11.24 3.31 -8.28
C VAL A 331 9.83 3.36 -8.87
N PRO A 332 9.51 4.33 -9.73
CA PRO A 332 8.23 4.35 -10.42
C PRO A 332 8.06 3.13 -11.32
N ASN A 333 6.87 2.53 -11.31
CA ASN A 333 6.54 1.39 -12.16
C ASN A 333 6.21 1.83 -13.60
N SER A 334 7.09 2.63 -14.21
CA SER A 334 6.89 3.25 -15.52
C SER A 334 7.51 2.47 -16.68
N ALA A 335 8.27 1.40 -16.40
CA ALA A 335 8.92 0.60 -17.44
C ALA A 335 7.98 0.12 -18.57
N PRO A 336 6.72 -0.30 -18.32
CA PRO A 336 5.76 -0.67 -19.37
C PRO A 336 5.37 0.46 -20.34
N VAL A 337 5.60 1.72 -19.97
CA VAL A 337 5.12 2.91 -20.71
C VAL A 337 6.25 3.86 -21.09
N LYS A 338 7.50 3.53 -20.78
CA LYS A 338 8.67 4.40 -20.95
C LYS A 338 8.90 4.90 -22.38
N ASP A 339 8.50 4.10 -23.37
CA ASP A 339 8.66 4.41 -24.80
C ASP A 339 7.39 5.08 -25.38
N LEU A 340 6.31 5.16 -24.60
CA LEU A 340 5.04 5.74 -25.00
C LEU A 340 4.86 7.17 -24.46
N VAL A 341 5.19 7.41 -23.19
CA VAL A 341 4.97 8.71 -22.53
C VAL A 341 6.28 9.35 -22.08
N ARG A 342 6.26 10.68 -21.93
CA ARG A 342 7.40 11.43 -21.38
C ARG A 342 7.61 11.08 -19.91
N LEU A 343 8.83 10.66 -19.58
CA LEU A 343 9.29 10.49 -18.20
C LEU A 343 10.23 11.64 -17.78
N ASN A 344 10.28 11.94 -16.49
CA ASN A 344 11.31 12.81 -15.92
C ASN A 344 12.63 12.02 -15.68
N ARG A 345 13.65 12.68 -15.12
CA ARG A 345 14.96 12.06 -14.86
C ARG A 345 14.91 10.93 -13.82
N ASP A 346 13.89 10.94 -12.97
CA ASP A 346 13.68 9.99 -11.88
C ASP A 346 12.78 8.82 -12.32
N GLY A 347 12.36 8.80 -13.60
CA GLY A 347 11.54 7.76 -14.19
C GLY A 347 10.03 7.92 -13.95
N GLU A 348 9.59 9.05 -13.39
CA GLU A 348 8.17 9.32 -13.16
C GLU A 348 7.48 9.80 -14.43
N VAL A 349 6.20 9.44 -14.60
CA VAL A 349 5.38 9.93 -15.73
C VAL A 349 5.07 11.40 -15.53
N VAL A 350 5.46 12.25 -16.49
CA VAL A 350 5.18 13.69 -16.44
C VAL A 350 3.72 13.95 -16.73
N THR A 351 3.04 14.66 -15.83
CA THR A 351 1.60 14.92 -15.95
C THR A 351 1.21 16.39 -15.89
N GLY A 352 0.10 16.74 -16.55
CA GLY A 352 -0.59 18.01 -16.39
C GLY A 352 -1.41 18.08 -15.09
N ARG A 353 -1.96 19.25 -14.78
CA ARG A 353 -2.82 19.44 -13.59
C ARG A 353 -4.03 18.50 -13.55
N ASP A 354 -4.57 18.20 -14.72
CA ASP A 354 -5.69 17.30 -14.97
C ASP A 354 -5.28 15.83 -15.12
N GLN A 355 -3.99 15.51 -14.96
CA GLN A 355 -3.41 14.17 -15.10
C GLN A 355 -3.23 13.68 -16.55
N SER A 356 -3.33 14.58 -17.52
CA SER A 356 -2.95 14.31 -18.91
C SER A 356 -1.45 14.05 -19.05
N THR A 357 -1.06 13.14 -19.95
CA THR A 357 0.36 12.91 -20.30
C THR A 357 0.72 13.58 -21.64
N SER A 358 1.93 13.30 -22.15
CA SER A 358 2.34 13.72 -23.49
C SER A 358 1.56 13.05 -24.63
N VAL A 359 0.78 11.99 -24.35
CA VAL A 359 -0.02 11.26 -25.34
C VAL A 359 -1.51 11.53 -25.11
N PRO A 360 -2.25 12.10 -26.08
CA PRO A 360 -3.69 12.29 -25.98
C PRO A 360 -4.43 10.98 -25.68
N GLY A 361 -5.38 11.00 -24.77
CA GLY A 361 -6.11 9.80 -24.34
C GLY A 361 -5.34 8.89 -23.37
N PHE A 362 -4.07 9.18 -23.08
CA PHE A 362 -3.29 8.49 -22.06
C PHE A 362 -3.09 9.41 -20.84
N PHE A 363 -3.62 8.98 -19.71
CA PHE A 363 -3.55 9.65 -18.43
C PHE A 363 -2.71 8.82 -17.46
N ALA A 364 -2.16 9.45 -16.43
CA ALA A 364 -1.45 8.74 -15.36
C ALA A 364 -1.78 9.38 -14.02
N ALA A 365 -1.89 8.59 -12.96
CA ALA A 365 -2.27 9.10 -11.64
C ALA A 365 -1.62 8.34 -10.48
N GLY A 366 -1.46 9.04 -9.37
CA GLY A 366 -0.82 8.52 -8.16
C GLY A 366 0.69 8.44 -8.28
N ASP A 367 1.31 7.58 -7.49
CA ASP A 367 2.74 7.69 -7.19
C ASP A 367 3.67 7.46 -8.40
N VAL A 368 3.16 6.85 -9.47
CA VAL A 368 3.90 6.65 -10.73
C VAL A 368 4.18 7.96 -11.49
N THR A 369 3.46 9.02 -11.13
CA THR A 369 3.56 10.35 -11.77
C THR A 369 4.58 11.24 -11.08
N ASP A 370 4.83 12.41 -11.64
CA ASP A 370 5.64 13.50 -11.05
C ASP A 370 4.91 14.29 -9.95
N GLU A 371 3.77 13.78 -9.44
CA GLU A 371 3.11 14.32 -8.25
C GLU A 371 4.08 14.30 -7.07
N ARG A 372 4.27 15.46 -6.43
CA ARG A 372 5.32 15.63 -5.42
C ARG A 372 5.07 14.80 -4.18
N GLU A 373 3.81 14.75 -3.74
CA GLU A 373 3.42 14.11 -2.50
C GLU A 373 2.87 12.69 -2.77
N LYS A 374 3.52 11.67 -2.19
CA LYS A 374 3.17 10.26 -2.38
C LYS A 374 2.33 9.78 -1.19
N GLN A 375 1.03 10.09 -1.21
CA GLN A 375 0.11 9.83 -0.10
C GLN A 375 -1.21 9.25 -0.62
N ILE A 376 -1.88 8.44 0.20
CA ILE A 376 -3.13 7.73 -0.18
C ILE A 376 -4.20 8.72 -0.67
N VAL A 377 -4.43 9.79 0.09
CA VAL A 377 -5.43 10.82 -0.26
C VAL A 377 -5.06 11.60 -1.52
N VAL A 378 -3.77 11.86 -1.74
CA VAL A 378 -3.26 12.55 -2.92
C VAL A 378 -3.44 11.65 -4.14
N ALA A 379 -3.02 10.38 -4.06
CA ALA A 379 -3.19 9.40 -5.11
C ALA A 379 -4.66 9.16 -5.47
N ALA A 380 -5.55 9.05 -4.47
CA ALA A 380 -6.98 8.91 -4.71
C ALA A 380 -7.58 10.14 -5.40
N GLY A 381 -7.14 11.35 -5.02
CA GLY A 381 -7.53 12.59 -5.67
C GLY A 381 -7.02 12.68 -7.12
N ALA A 382 -5.77 12.28 -7.35
CA ALA A 382 -5.19 12.16 -8.70
C ALA A 382 -5.99 11.19 -9.57
N GLY A 383 -6.35 10.02 -9.05
CA GLY A 383 -7.18 9.05 -9.76
C GLY A 383 -8.54 9.61 -10.19
N ALA A 384 -9.21 10.34 -9.28
CA ALA A 384 -10.47 11.01 -9.60
C ALA A 384 -10.31 12.07 -10.70
N LYS A 385 -9.25 12.90 -10.64
CA LYS A 385 -8.93 13.89 -11.68
C LYS A 385 -8.72 13.21 -13.03
N ALA A 386 -7.92 12.14 -13.08
CA ALA A 386 -7.62 11.42 -14.32
C ALA A 386 -8.86 10.79 -14.94
N ALA A 387 -9.76 10.20 -14.15
CA ALA A 387 -11.02 9.64 -14.64
C ALA A 387 -11.95 10.70 -15.25
N LEU A 388 -12.03 11.88 -14.63
CA LEU A 388 -12.81 12.98 -15.17
C LEU A 388 -12.19 13.56 -16.45
N ALA A 389 -10.86 13.67 -16.50
CA ALA A 389 -10.15 14.12 -17.70
C ALA A 389 -10.29 13.13 -18.87
N ALA A 390 -10.18 11.82 -18.60
CA ALA A 390 -10.43 10.77 -19.59
C ALA A 390 -11.87 10.83 -20.13
N TYR A 391 -12.86 11.02 -19.27
CA TYR A 391 -14.24 11.21 -19.69
C TYR A 391 -14.42 12.42 -20.62
N HIS A 392 -13.82 13.56 -20.28
CA HIS A 392 -13.89 14.76 -21.12
C HIS A 392 -13.20 14.56 -22.48
N TYR A 393 -12.02 13.92 -22.48
CA TYR A 393 -11.34 13.54 -23.72
C TYR A 393 -12.22 12.69 -24.63
N LEU A 394 -12.83 11.63 -24.09
CA LEU A 394 -13.68 10.73 -24.88
C LEU A 394 -14.95 11.43 -25.40
N LEU A 395 -15.52 12.37 -24.63
CA LEU A 395 -16.63 13.21 -25.11
C LEU A 395 -16.20 14.11 -26.28
N ASP A 396 -15.07 14.81 -26.15
CA ASP A 396 -14.58 15.76 -27.14
C ASP A 396 -14.22 15.05 -28.46
N GLN A 397 -13.68 13.84 -28.37
CA GLN A 397 -13.39 12.97 -29.52
C GLN A 397 -14.63 12.24 -30.06
N LYS A 398 -15.80 12.38 -29.42
CA LYS A 398 -17.05 11.66 -29.76
C LYS A 398 -16.88 10.13 -29.75
N LEU A 399 -16.05 9.65 -28.84
CA LEU A 399 -15.72 8.23 -28.68
C LEU A 399 -16.61 7.53 -27.64
N LEU A 400 -17.40 8.28 -26.86
CA LEU A 400 -18.46 7.70 -26.05
C LEU A 400 -19.70 7.47 -26.92
N VAL A 401 -20.15 6.22 -26.95
CA VAL A 401 -21.45 5.88 -27.53
C VAL A 401 -22.50 6.30 -26.52
N ALA A 402 -23.44 7.15 -26.91
CA ALA A 402 -24.62 7.42 -26.08
C ALA A 402 -25.37 6.11 -25.89
N GLY A 403 -25.39 5.62 -24.65
CA GLY A 403 -26.09 4.39 -24.25
C GLY A 403 -27.59 4.49 -24.39
#